data_AF-A0A7G8VGY9-F1
#
_entry.id   AF-A0A7G8VGY9-F1
#
_cell.length_a   1.000
_cell.length_b   1.000
_cell.length_c   1.000
_cell.angle_alpha   90.00
_cell.angle_beta   90.00
_cell.angle_gamma   90.00
#
_symmetry.space_group_name_H-M   'P 1'
#
loop_
_entity.id
_entity.type
_entity.pdbx_description
1 polymer ?
#
loop_
_entity_poly.entity_id
_entity_poly.type
_entity_poly.pdbx_seq_one_letter_code
_entity_poly.pdbx_strand_id
1 'polypeptide(L)'
;MSSTTARYGEVSSILERRFHVARVSVTPSTPLNDLGLDSLTVLEFVCAAENMFKLRIPVDKLGVGGASDPLTLQGLCELLDAQAHVAAVR
;
A
#
# COMPACT_ATOMS: atom_id res chain seq x y z
N MET A 1 18.04 -9.19 -3.81
CA MET A 1 16.81 -8.47 -4.20
C MET A 1 16.45 -7.57 -3.04
N SER A 2 16.27 -6.27 -3.24
CA SER A 2 15.88 -5.35 -2.16
C SER A 2 14.48 -5.69 -1.68
N SER A 3 14.27 -5.76 -0.36
CA SER A 3 13.01 -6.13 0.28
C SER A 3 11.82 -5.29 -0.22
N THR A 4 12.05 -4.01 -0.54
CA THR A 4 11.05 -3.10 -1.11
C THR A 4 10.52 -3.55 -2.48
N THR A 5 11.37 -4.07 -3.36
CA THR A 5 10.95 -4.55 -4.69
C THR A 5 10.06 -5.80 -4.57
N ALA A 6 10.39 -6.70 -3.64
CA ALA A 6 9.56 -7.86 -3.36
C ALA A 6 8.16 -7.45 -2.86
N ARG A 7 8.10 -6.49 -1.91
CA ARG A 7 6.82 -5.96 -1.43
C ARG A 7 6.01 -5.25 -2.48
N TYR A 8 6.65 -4.48 -3.35
CA TYR A 8 5.95 -3.87 -4.46
C TYR A 8 5.29 -4.93 -5.34
N GLY A 9 6.00 -6.01 -5.68
CA GLY A 9 5.42 -7.13 -6.42
C GLY A 9 4.19 -7.73 -5.73
N GLU A 10 4.25 -7.96 -4.41
CA GLU A 10 3.12 -8.49 -3.64
C GLU A 10 1.93 -7.53 -3.57
N VAL A 11 2.19 -6.25 -3.29
CA VAL A 11 1.17 -5.18 -3.23
C VAL A 11 0.50 -4.99 -4.59
N SER A 12 1.28 -4.89 -5.67
CA SER A 12 0.76 -4.81 -7.04
C SER A 12 -0.11 -6.01 -7.37
N SER A 13 0.28 -7.20 -6.91
CA SER A 13 -0.49 -8.41 -7.16
C SER A 13 -1.81 -8.47 -6.41
N ILE A 14 -1.91 -7.87 -5.22
CA ILE A 14 -3.19 -7.67 -4.53
C ILE A 14 -4.08 -6.73 -5.35
N LEU A 15 -3.54 -5.58 -5.77
CA LEU A 15 -4.28 -4.57 -6.53
C LEU A 15 -4.85 -5.13 -7.84
N GLU A 16 -4.04 -5.87 -8.59
CA GLU A 16 -4.46 -6.48 -9.85
C GLU A 16 -5.50 -7.60 -9.65
N ARG A 17 -5.25 -8.53 -8.72
CA ARG A 17 -6.07 -9.75 -8.60
C ARG A 17 -7.33 -9.58 -7.79
N ARG A 18 -7.29 -8.77 -6.73
CA ARG A 18 -8.38 -8.63 -5.76
C ARG A 18 -9.21 -7.37 -5.98
N PHE A 19 -8.56 -6.30 -6.46
CA PHE A 19 -9.19 -5.00 -6.68
C PHE A 19 -9.31 -4.62 -8.15
N HIS A 20 -8.86 -5.49 -9.06
CA HIS A 20 -8.95 -5.31 -10.51
C HIS A 20 -8.37 -3.98 -11.03
N VAL A 21 -7.37 -3.43 -10.33
CA VAL A 21 -6.70 -2.19 -10.73
C VAL A 21 -5.84 -2.48 -11.96
N ALA A 22 -5.95 -1.61 -12.97
CA ALA A 22 -5.15 -1.73 -14.18
C ALA A 22 -3.67 -1.52 -13.85
N ARG A 23 -2.81 -2.41 -14.35
CA ARG A 23 -1.36 -2.37 -14.11
C ARG A 23 -0.70 -1.03 -14.47
N VAL A 24 -1.24 -0.34 -15.48
CA VAL A 24 -0.78 0.99 -15.89
C VAL A 24 -0.95 2.05 -14.78
N SER A 25 -1.95 1.89 -13.91
CA SER A 25 -2.20 2.78 -12.77
C SER A 25 -1.36 2.41 -11.54
N VAL A 26 -0.77 1.21 -11.51
CA VAL A 26 0.05 0.72 -10.39
C VAL A 26 1.49 1.16 -10.62
N THR A 27 1.83 2.40 -10.24
CA THR A 27 3.21 2.92 -10.28
C THR A 27 3.68 3.29 -8.88
N PRO A 28 4.99 3.25 -8.57
CA PRO A 28 5.49 3.59 -7.23
C PRO A 28 5.06 4.98 -6.75
N SER A 29 4.99 5.95 -7.67
CA SER A 29 4.57 7.32 -7.39
C SER A 29 3.06 7.51 -7.32
N THR A 30 2.24 6.53 -7.73
CA THR A 30 0.78 6.67 -7.71
C THR A 30 0.29 6.80 -6.25
N PRO A 31 -0.44 7.87 -5.91
CA PRO A 31 -1.14 8.01 -4.65
C PRO A 31 -2.21 6.91 -4.47
N LEU A 32 -2.44 6.44 -3.24
CA LEU A 32 -3.47 5.41 -2.99
C LEU A 32 -4.88 5.85 -3.39
N ASN A 33 -5.18 7.14 -3.26
CA ASN A 33 -6.45 7.73 -3.66
C ASN A 33 -6.57 8.01 -5.18
N ASP A 34 -5.50 7.79 -5.95
CA ASP A 34 -5.48 7.97 -7.41
C ASP A 34 -5.45 6.61 -8.16
N LEU A 35 -5.65 5.50 -7.44
CA LEU A 35 -5.71 4.15 -8.03
C LEU A 35 -7.03 3.86 -8.77
N GLY A 36 -7.93 4.85 -8.85
CA GLY A 36 -9.29 4.67 -9.37
C GLY A 36 -10.20 3.87 -8.44
N LEU A 37 -9.79 3.69 -7.18
CA LEU A 37 -10.56 3.04 -6.13
C LEU A 37 -11.42 4.08 -5.41
N ASP A 38 -12.65 3.71 -5.03
CA ASP A 38 -13.42 4.52 -4.11
C ASP A 38 -12.85 4.46 -2.68
N SER A 39 -13.24 5.40 -1.83
CA SER A 39 -12.73 5.54 -0.46
C SER A 39 -12.88 4.28 0.40
N LEU A 40 -13.96 3.50 0.21
CA LEU A 40 -14.18 2.25 0.94
C LEU A 40 -13.22 1.17 0.42
N THR A 41 -13.09 1.06 -0.90
CA THR A 41 -12.18 0.11 -1.53
C THR A 41 -10.71 0.39 -1.21
N VAL A 42 -10.31 1.66 -1.06
CA VAL A 42 -8.97 2.03 -0.55
C VAL A 42 -8.76 1.49 0.86
N LEU A 43 -9.74 1.64 1.75
CA LEU A 43 -9.67 1.12 3.11
C LEU A 43 -9.58 -0.42 3.13
N GLU A 44 -10.35 -1.09 2.28
CA GLU A 44 -10.30 -2.56 2.14
C GLU A 44 -8.95 -3.04 1.61
N PHE A 45 -8.38 -2.34 0.63
CA PHE A 45 -7.03 -2.63 0.11
C PHE A 45 -5.98 -2.51 1.20
N VAL A 46 -6.02 -1.44 1.98
CA VAL A 46 -5.11 -1.23 3.11
C VAL A 46 -5.28 -2.33 4.15
N CYS A 47 -6.51 -2.68 4.53
CA CYS A 47 -6.81 -3.80 5.41
C CYS A 47 -6.26 -5.14 4.87
N ALA A 48 -6.35 -5.39 3.57
CA ALA A 48 -5.81 -6.59 2.95
C ALA A 48 -4.28 -6.62 3.01
N ALA A 49 -3.61 -5.49 2.74
CA ALA A 49 -2.17 -5.35 2.87
C ALA A 49 -1.72 -5.53 4.33
N GLU A 50 -2.35 -4.85 5.28
CA GLU A 50 -2.12 -5.00 6.73
C GLU A 50 -2.19 -6.46 7.18
N ASN A 51 -3.24 -7.18 6.76
CA ASN A 51 -3.44 -8.57 7.15
C ASN A 51 -2.40 -9.52 6.54
N MET A 52 -1.93 -9.23 5.33
CA MET A 52 -0.90 -10.00 4.65
C MET A 52 0.48 -9.80 5.30
N PHE A 53 0.82 -8.55 5.63
CA PHE A 53 2.11 -8.21 6.21
C PHE A 53 2.14 -8.23 7.74
N LYS A 54 0.99 -8.45 8.40
CA LYS A 54 0.81 -8.38 9.86
C LYS A 54 1.20 -7.02 10.45
N LEU A 55 0.77 -5.94 9.79
CA LEU A 55 1.11 -4.56 10.14
C LEU A 55 -0.14 -3.68 10.33
N ARG A 56 0.06 -2.46 10.86
CA ARG A 56 -0.97 -1.43 11.02
C ARG A 56 -0.53 -0.15 10.32
N ILE A 57 -1.36 0.36 9.43
CA ILE A 57 -1.17 1.56 8.64
C ILE A 57 -2.14 2.62 9.18
N PRO A 58 -1.65 3.81 9.55
CA PRO A 58 -2.51 4.87 10.04
C PRO A 58 -3.50 5.33 8.95
N VAL A 59 -4.79 5.35 9.27
CA VAL A 59 -5.86 5.70 8.32
C VAL A 59 -5.76 7.15 7.83
N ASP A 60 -5.17 8.05 8.62
CA ASP A 60 -4.96 9.46 8.25
C ASP A 60 -4.00 9.61 7.05
N LYS A 61 -3.07 8.67 6.87
CA LYS A 61 -2.10 8.70 5.77
C LYS A 61 -2.70 8.25 4.44
N LEU A 62 -3.86 7.61 4.45
CA LEU A 62 -4.46 7.02 3.26
C LEU A 62 -5.04 8.05 2.29
N GLY A 63 -5.11 9.32 2.67
CA GLY A 63 -5.73 10.35 1.84
C GLY A 63 -7.26 10.32 1.83
N VAL A 64 -7.88 9.41 2.60
CA VAL A 64 -9.34 9.32 2.75
C VAL A 64 -9.83 10.57 3.47
N GLY A 65 -10.57 11.43 2.76
CA GLY A 65 -11.08 12.69 3.31
C GLY A 65 -10.27 13.96 2.96
N GLY A 66 -9.37 13.90 1.98
CA GLY A 66 -8.70 15.09 1.43
C GLY A 66 -7.38 15.44 2.11
N ALA A 67 -6.57 14.43 2.48
CA ALA A 67 -5.24 14.69 3.03
C ALA A 67 -4.36 15.45 2.02
N SER A 68 -3.60 16.43 2.51
CA SER A 68 -2.69 17.25 1.72
C SER A 68 -1.50 16.48 1.13
N ASP A 69 -1.18 15.31 1.70
CA ASP A 69 -0.07 14.45 1.28
C ASP A 69 -0.50 12.96 1.33
N PRO A 70 -1.19 12.44 0.30
CA PRO A 70 -1.67 11.07 0.28
C PRO A 70 -0.51 10.07 0.17
N LEU A 71 -0.59 8.97 0.93
CA LEU A 71 0.39 7.88 0.84
C LEU A 71 0.47 7.33 -0.60
N THR A 72 1.70 7.13 -1.09
CA THR A 72 1.95 6.51 -2.39
C THR A 72 2.19 5.00 -2.27
N LEU A 73 2.13 4.26 -3.38
CA LEU A 73 2.50 2.85 -3.39
C LEU A 73 3.95 2.61 -2.94
N GLN A 74 4.87 3.50 -3.29
CA GLN A 74 6.24 3.47 -2.81
C GLN A 74 6.30 3.67 -1.29
N GLY A 75 5.65 4.71 -0.78
CA GLY A 75 5.63 5.01 0.66
C GLY A 75 5.01 3.86 1.47
N LEU A 76 4.00 3.19 0.92
CA LEU A 76 3.45 1.97 1.49
C LEU A 76 4.52 0.86 1.55
N CYS A 77 5.22 0.58 0.45
CA CYS A 77 6.26 -0.45 0.41
C CYS A 77 7.41 -0.17 1.39
N GLU A 78 7.80 1.10 1.54
CA GLU A 78 8.82 1.55 2.49
C GLU A 78 8.36 1.40 3.94
N LEU A 79 7.11 1.75 4.25
CA LEU A 79 6.53 1.57 5.59
C LEU A 79 6.51 0.09 5.98
N LEU A 80 6.11 -0.76 5.04
CA LEU A 80 6.12 -2.21 5.24
C LEU A 80 7.56 -2.74 5.43
N ASP A 81 8.57 -2.11 4.81
CA ASP A 81 9.99 -2.47 4.99
C ASP A 81 10.56 -2.08 6.32
N ALA A 82 10.35 -0.84 6.71
CA ALA A 82 10.78 -0.32 8.00
C ALA A 82 10.27 -1.20 9.14
N GLN A 83 9.00 -1.63 9.09
CA GLN A 83 8.41 -2.44 10.16
C GLN A 83 8.91 -3.89 10.18
N ALA A 84 9.18 -4.50 9.03
CA ALA A 84 9.77 -5.85 8.99
C ALA A 84 11.19 -5.85 9.57
N HIS A 85 11.96 -4.78 9.36
CA HIS A 85 13.28 -4.64 9.97
C HIS A 85 13.18 -4.52 11.51
N VAL A 86 12.23 -3.73 12.02
CA VAL A 86 12.00 -3.58 13.46
C VAL A 86 11.60 -4.92 14.12
N ALA A 87 10.83 -5.76 13.43
CA ALA A 87 10.44 -7.08 13.92
C ALA A 87 11.59 -8.09 13.92
N ALA A 88 12.56 -7.97 13.01
CA ALA A 88 13.68 -8.90 12.88
C ALA A 88 14.86 -8.63 13.83
N VAL A 89 14.92 -7.45 14.45
CA VAL A 89 15.98 -7.05 15.40
C VAL A 89 15.54 -7.24 16.87
N ARG A 90 14.37 -7.84 17.11
CA ARG A 90 13.86 -8.23 18.44
C ARG A 90 14.01 -9.72 18.69
#